data_AF-A0A395D0I0-F1
#
_entry.id   AF-A0A395D0I0-F1
#
_cell.length_a   1.000
_cell.length_b   1.000
_cell.length_c   1.000
_cell.angle_alpha   90.00
_cell.angle_beta   90.00
_cell.angle_gamma   90.00
#
_symmetry.space_group_name_H-M   'P 1'
#
loop_
_entity.id
_entity.type
_entity.pdbx_description
1 polymer ?
#
loop_
_entity_poly.entity_id
_entity_poly.type
_entity_poly.pdbx_seq_one_letter_code
_entity_poly.pdbx_strand_id
1 'polypeptide(L)'
;MFEQQLRCVGKRYNRYGERFLLQADGGEIWSVPGRWTDLASPDSEVAMGNGDLLLRIADWMQLAELVEDLQRGTAARPCKERKEDYAAFVNPITPHGGRNDYE
;
A
#
# COMPACT_ATOMS: atom_id res chain seq x y z
N MET A 1 -14.17 -6.99 -8.79
CA MET A 1 -13.29 -6.11 -9.59
C MET A 1 -12.13 -5.62 -8.72
N PHE A 2 -11.29 -6.51 -8.18
CA PHE A 2 -10.03 -6.13 -7.48
C PHE A 2 -8.96 -7.24 -7.48
N GLU A 3 -9.13 -8.31 -8.26
CA GLU A 3 -8.18 -9.43 -8.28
C GLU A 3 -7.21 -9.26 -9.45
N GLN A 4 -6.32 -8.27 -9.37
CA GLN A 4 -5.17 -8.21 -10.26
C GLN A 4 -4.02 -9.00 -9.62
N GLN A 5 -3.73 -10.18 -10.17
CA GLN A 5 -2.59 -10.99 -9.74
C GLN A 5 -1.30 -10.42 -10.35
N LEU A 6 -0.43 -9.86 -9.50
CA LEU A 6 0.85 -9.31 -9.91
C LEU A 6 1.98 -10.26 -9.52
N ARG A 7 3.03 -10.34 -10.35
CA ARG A 7 4.17 -11.20 -10.08
C ARG A 7 5.02 -10.62 -8.94
N CYS A 8 5.19 -11.37 -7.86
CA CYS A 8 6.18 -11.04 -6.83
C CYS A 8 7.60 -11.30 -7.36
N VAL A 9 8.41 -10.25 -7.50
CA VAL A 9 9.79 -10.32 -7.97
C VAL A 9 10.83 -10.25 -6.84
N GLY A 10 10.39 -9.99 -5.61
CA GLY A 10 11.27 -10.03 -4.45
C GLY A 10 10.69 -9.41 -3.19
N LYS A 11 11.52 -9.36 -2.16
CA LYS A 11 11.21 -8.79 -0.84
C LYS A 11 12.27 -7.78 -0.44
N ARG A 12 11.86 -6.74 0.28
CA ARG A 12 12.73 -5.74 0.90
C ARG A 12 12.28 -5.45 2.32
N TYR A 13 13.21 -5.02 3.17
CA TYR A 13 12.94 -4.63 4.55
C TYR A 13 13.25 -3.14 4.72
N ASN A 14 12.40 -2.44 5.45
CA ASN A 14 12.67 -1.08 5.92
C ASN A 14 12.30 -0.95 7.41
N ARG A 15 12.46 0.25 7.98
CA ARG A 15 12.11 0.52 9.39
C ARG A 15 10.63 0.26 9.75
N TYR A 16 9.76 0.11 8.75
CA TYR A 16 8.33 -0.17 8.90
C TYR A 16 7.97 -1.63 8.62
N GLY A 17 8.97 -2.50 8.40
CA GLY A 17 8.80 -3.93 8.21
C GLY A 17 9.07 -4.42 6.78
N GLU A 18 8.54 -5.61 6.48
CA GLU A 18 8.66 -6.28 5.19
C GLU A 18 7.79 -5.61 4.11
N ARG A 19 8.35 -5.48 2.90
CA ARG A 19 7.67 -5.01 1.69
C ARG A 19 7.92 -5.96 0.54
N PHE A 20 6.88 -6.21 -0.25
CA PHE A 20 6.93 -7.02 -1.46
C PHE A 20 7.16 -6.13 -2.68
N LEU A 21 7.97 -6.62 -3.61
CA LEU A 21 8.19 -6.01 -4.91
C LEU A 21 7.31 -6.73 -5.92
N LEU A 22 6.31 -6.04 -6.45
CA LEU A 22 5.36 -6.56 -7.44
C LEU A 22 5.67 -5.95 -8.81
N GLN A 23 5.70 -6.78 -9.84
CA GLN A 23 5.86 -6.33 -11.22
C GLN A 23 4.46 -6.10 -11.83
N ALA A 24 4.20 -4.87 -12.25
CA ALA A 24 3.03 -4.50 -13.03
C ALA A 24 3.17 -4.97 -14.48
N ASP A 25 2.04 -5.05 -15.20
CA ASP A 25 2.01 -5.49 -16.61
C ASP A 25 2.89 -4.62 -17.52
N GLY A 26 3.08 -3.34 -17.18
CA GLY A 26 3.99 -2.41 -17.87
C GLY A 26 5.48 -2.58 -17.52
N GLY A 27 5.85 -3.60 -16.74
CA GLY A 27 7.21 -3.85 -16.29
C GLY A 27 7.67 -2.98 -15.11
N GLU A 28 6.84 -2.04 -14.65
CA GLU A 28 7.11 -1.24 -13.45
C GLU A 28 7.18 -2.13 -12.20
N ILE A 29 8.04 -1.76 -11.25
CA ILE A 29 8.17 -2.46 -9.97
C ILE A 29 7.57 -1.60 -8.86
N TRP A 30 6.55 -2.11 -8.19
CA TRP A 30 5.87 -1.46 -7.08
C TRP A 30 6.30 -2.08 -5.76
N SER A 31 6.60 -1.24 -4.77
CA SER A 31 6.93 -1.66 -3.41
C SER A 31 5.73 -1.50 -2.49
N VAL A 32 5.06 -2.61 -2.19
CA VAL A 32 3.84 -2.62 -1.35
C VAL A 32 4.10 -3.26 0.02
N PRO A 33 3.45 -2.78 1.10
CA PRO A 33 3.46 -3.50 2.37
C PRO A 33 2.81 -4.88 2.23
N GLY A 34 3.28 -5.87 3.00
CA GLY A 34 2.70 -7.22 2.97
C GLY A 34 1.20 -7.25 3.25
N ARG A 35 0.71 -6.42 4.19
CA ARG A 35 -0.73 -6.31 4.51
C ARG A 35 -1.64 -5.85 3.35
N TRP A 36 -1.07 -5.36 2.25
CA TRP A 36 -1.80 -4.98 1.03
C TRP A 36 -1.77 -6.08 -0.04
N THR A 37 -1.12 -7.20 0.26
CA THR A 37 -1.03 -8.36 -0.61
C THR A 37 -1.76 -9.54 0.05
N ASP A 38 -2.24 -10.44 -0.78
CA ASP A 38 -2.74 -11.77 -0.40
C ASP A 38 -1.69 -12.65 0.31
N LEU A 39 -0.41 -12.27 0.23
CA LEU A 39 0.69 -12.94 0.94
C LEU A 39 0.68 -12.68 2.45
N ALA A 40 -0.04 -11.66 2.93
CA ALA A 40 -0.27 -11.51 4.36
C ALA A 40 -1.41 -12.43 4.80
N SER A 41 -1.18 -13.21 5.86
CA SER A 41 -2.24 -14.00 6.47
C SER A 41 -3.41 -13.08 6.85
N PRO A 42 -4.65 -13.44 6.49
CA PRO A 42 -5.82 -12.69 6.93
C PRO A 42 -5.86 -12.64 8.46
N ASP A 43 -6.37 -11.54 8.99
CA ASP A 43 -6.59 -11.40 10.43
C ASP A 43 -7.55 -12.49 10.90
N SER A 44 -7.34 -13.00 12.12
CA SER A 44 -8.12 -14.13 12.65
C SER A 44 -9.61 -13.80 12.74
N GLU A 45 -9.97 -12.56 13.07
CA GLU A 45 -11.38 -12.11 13.13
C GLU A 45 -12.04 -12.16 11.75
N VAL A 46 -11.30 -11.76 10.71
CA VAL A 46 -11.74 -11.77 9.31
C VAL A 46 -11.82 -13.22 8.79
N ALA A 47 -10.82 -14.04 9.12
CA ALA A 47 -10.76 -15.45 8.74
C ALA A 47 -11.90 -16.28 9.37
N MET A 48 -12.22 -16.02 10.66
CA MET A 48 -13.36 -16.65 11.34
C MET A 48 -14.70 -16.23 10.76
N GLY A 49 -14.79 -15.04 10.16
CA GLY A 49 -15.98 -14.55 9.50
C GLY A 49 -16.33 -15.26 8.19
N ASN A 50 -15.46 -16.15 7.67
CA ASN A 50 -15.69 -16.96 6.48
C ASN A 50 -16.27 -16.19 5.26
N GLY A 51 -15.87 -14.91 5.11
CA GLY A 51 -16.35 -14.02 4.04
C GLY A 51 -17.49 -13.06 4.43
N ASP A 52 -18.16 -13.29 5.56
CA ASP A 52 -19.19 -12.38 6.09
C ASP A 52 -18.61 -11.14 6.78
N LEU A 53 -17.33 -11.20 7.17
CA LEU A 53 -16.60 -10.12 7.84
C LEU A 53 -15.39 -9.70 7.00
N LEU A 54 -15.52 -8.61 6.22
CA LEU A 54 -14.43 -8.08 5.38
C LEU A 54 -13.38 -7.26 6.14
N LEU A 55 -13.72 -6.83 7.35
CA LEU A 55 -12.91 -5.97 8.21
C LEU A 55 -13.06 -6.42 9.66
N ARG A 56 -12.06 -6.16 10.49
CA ARG A 56 -12.15 -6.40 11.94
C ARG A 56 -13.21 -5.51 12.56
N ILE A 57 -13.75 -5.90 13.71
CA ILE A 57 -14.75 -5.08 14.43
C ILE A 57 -14.17 -3.70 14.78
N ALA A 58 -12.88 -3.66 15.16
CA ALA A 58 -12.18 -2.41 15.44
C ALA A 58 -12.05 -1.48 14.22
N ASP A 59 -11.92 -2.05 13.02
CA ASP A 59 -11.82 -1.28 11.78
C ASP A 59 -13.18 -0.68 11.39
N TRP A 60 -14.28 -1.40 11.64
CA TRP A 60 -15.64 -0.88 11.46
C TRP A 60 -15.94 0.31 12.36
N MET A 61 -15.49 0.26 13.62
CA MET A 61 -15.65 1.37 14.55
C MET A 61 -14.84 2.60 14.10
N GLN A 62 -13.59 2.41 13.68
CA GLN A 62 -12.76 3.50 13.14
C GLN A 62 -13.33 4.08 11.85
N LEU A 63 -13.92 3.24 10.99
CA LEU A 63 -14.57 3.70 9.76
C LEU A 63 -15.79 4.56 10.09
N ALA A 64 -16.61 4.18 11.06
CA ALA A 64 -17.73 4.98 11.52
C ALA A 64 -17.27 6.34 12.04
N GLU A 65 -16.23 6.38 12.87
CA GLU A 65 -15.63 7.62 13.38
C GLU A 65 -15.11 8.51 12.24
N LEU A 66 -14.39 7.95 11.27
CA LEU A 66 -13.93 8.67 10.07
C LEU A 66 -15.08 9.26 9.26
N VAL A 67 -16.17 8.51 9.09
CA VAL A 67 -17.36 8.98 8.36
C VAL A 67 -18.04 10.12 9.12
N GLU A 68 -18.18 10.02 10.45
CA GLU A 68 -18.70 11.09 11.30
C GLU A 68 -17.82 12.34 11.22
N ASP A 69 -16.50 12.18 11.25
CA ASP A 69 -15.54 13.27 11.11
C ASP A 69 -15.59 13.94 9.74
N LEU A 70 -15.77 13.17 8.67
CA LEU A 70 -15.95 13.71 7.33
C LEU A 70 -17.26 14.49 7.21
N GLN A 71 -18.36 13.96 7.73
CA GLN A 71 -19.66 14.65 7.77
C GLN A 71 -19.58 15.96 8.58
N ARG A 72 -18.87 15.94 9.70
CA ARG A 72 -18.62 17.13 10.53
C ARG A 72 -17.68 18.13 9.84
N GLY A 73 -16.66 17.63 9.15
CA GLY A 73 -15.68 18.42 8.39
C GLY A 73 -16.27 19.10 7.15
N THR A 74 -17.29 18.51 6.52
CA THR A 74 -18.03 19.15 5.42
C THR A 74 -18.87 20.35 5.87
N ALA A 75 -19.17 20.49 7.17
CA ALA A 75 -19.99 21.59 7.69
C ALA A 75 -19.20 22.87 8.02
N ALA A 76 -17.89 22.81 8.26
CA ALA A 76 -16.98 23.98 8.31
C ALA A 76 -15.55 23.55 8.65
N ARG A 77 -14.63 23.59 7.68
CA ARG A 77 -13.23 23.89 7.95
C ARG A 77 -12.71 24.86 6.89
N PRO A 78 -12.16 26.04 7.25
CA PRO A 78 -11.37 26.79 6.30
C PRO A 78 -10.19 25.93 5.87
N CYS A 79 -9.98 25.86 4.56
CA CYS A 79 -8.87 25.18 3.93
C CYS A 79 -7.58 25.65 4.61
N LYS A 80 -6.97 24.83 5.49
CA LYS A 80 -5.56 25.03 5.81
C LYS A 80 -4.85 24.77 4.50
N GLU A 81 -4.24 25.81 3.95
CA GLU A 81 -3.38 25.72 2.77
C GLU A 81 -2.56 24.44 2.85
N ARG A 82 -2.86 23.50 1.95
CA ARG A 82 -2.10 22.27 1.85
C ARG A 82 -0.72 22.71 1.36
N LYS A 83 0.23 22.74 2.30
CA LYS A 83 1.64 22.97 2.02
C LYS A 83 2.05 22.03 0.89
N GLU A 84 2.51 22.64 -0.18
CA GLU A 84 2.77 22.03 -1.49
C GLU A 84 3.45 20.67 -1.39
N ASP A 85 3.02 19.75 -2.25
CA ASP A 85 3.50 18.37 -2.35
C ASP A 85 5.02 18.31 -2.39
N TYR A 86 5.62 18.04 -1.24
CA TYR A 86 7.03 17.70 -1.11
C TYR A 86 7.22 16.25 -1.59
N ALA A 87 7.06 16.02 -2.89
CA ALA A 87 7.59 14.83 -3.55
C ALA A 87 9.11 14.96 -3.47
N ALA A 88 9.72 14.29 -2.49
CA ALA A 88 11.16 14.14 -2.45
C ALA A 88 11.60 13.56 -3.81
N PHE A 89 12.52 14.26 -4.49
CA PHE A 89 13.17 13.78 -5.70
C PHE A 89 13.80 12.41 -5.43
N VAL A 90 13.07 11.34 -5.74
CA VAL A 90 13.61 9.99 -5.70
C VAL A 90 14.42 9.84 -6.98
N ASN A 91 15.75 9.78 -6.84
CA ASN A 91 16.60 9.53 -8.00
C ASN A 91 16.20 8.20 -8.64
N PRO A 92 15.92 8.18 -9.96
CA PRO A 92 15.67 6.93 -10.66
C PRO A 92 16.91 6.05 -10.54
N ILE A 93 16.75 4.87 -9.94
CA ILE A 93 17.80 3.87 -9.89
C ILE A 93 17.80 3.17 -11.24
N THR A 94 18.60 3.66 -12.18
CA THR A 94 18.85 2.94 -13.43
C THR A 94 19.65 1.69 -13.09
N PRO A 95 19.16 0.47 -13.40
CA PRO A 95 19.94 -0.73 -13.17
C PRO A 95 21.22 -0.63 -14.00
N HIS A 96 22.37 -0.63 -13.32
CA HIS A 96 23.67 -0.62 -13.98
C HIS A 96 23.84 -1.96 -14.69
N GLY A 97 23.61 -1.97 -16.00
CA GLY A 97 24.02 -3.06 -16.87
C GLY A 97 25.53 -3.17 -16.81
N GLY A 98 26.01 -4.26 -16.21
CA GLY A 98 27.42 -4.61 -16.18
C GLY A 98 27.98 -4.68 -17.61
N ARG A 99 28.90 -3.78 -17.90
CA ARG A 99 29.78 -3.84 -19.06
C ARG A 99 30.70 -5.03 -18.83
N ASN A 100 30.44 -6.14 -19.51
CA ASN A 100 31.38 -7.25 -19.57
C ASN A 100 32.41 -6.90 -20.64
N ASP A 101 33.59 -6.50 -20.20
CA ASP A 101 34.79 -6.46 -21.02
C ASP A 101 35.29 -7.91 -21.16
N TYR A 102 35.30 -8.44 -22.39
CA TYR A 102 36.10 -9.61 -22.75
C TYR A 102 37.12 -9.13 -23.78
N GLU A 103 38.39 -9.13 -23.39
CA GLU A 103 39.54 -9.20 -24.30
C GLU A 103 39.55 -10.53 -25.07
#